data_AF-A0A350H9F4-F1
#
_entry.id   AF-A0A350H9F4-F1
#
_cell.length_a   1.000
_cell.length_b   1.000
_cell.length_c   1.000
_cell.angle_alpha   90.00
_cell.angle_beta   90.00
_cell.angle_gamma   90.00
#
_symmetry.space_group_name_H-M   'P 1'
#
loop_
_entity.id
_entity.type
_entity.pdbx_description
1 polymer ?
#
loop_
_entity_poly.entity_id
_entity_poly.type
_entity_poly.pdbx_seq_one_letter_code
_entity_poly.pdbx_strand_id
1 'polypeptide(L)'
;MEKKGKKRESVYKYFDRVYFWDYINIKLDKHYKYIIARILDYGQWEDVRTLQKLYTKEQIIETIKTSRYLSKKTANYWAIKYKINKGEIECMKEY
;
A
#
# COMPACT_ATOMS: atom_id res chain seq x y z
N MET A 1 17.89 17.90 -2.01
CA MET A 1 18.90 16.89 -2.38
C MET A 1 18.20 15.65 -2.92
N GLU A 2 18.75 15.06 -3.98
CA GLU A 2 18.13 14.24 -5.02
C GLU A 2 17.38 12.97 -4.57
N LYS A 3 16.09 12.84 -4.95
CA LYS A 3 15.35 11.56 -4.93
C LYS A 3 15.38 10.83 -6.29
N LYS A 4 16.52 10.83 -6.99
CA LYS A 4 16.64 10.19 -8.33
C LYS A 4 16.90 8.67 -8.29
N GLY A 5 17.24 8.08 -7.13
CA GLY A 5 17.72 6.69 -7.04
C GLY A 5 16.67 5.55 -6.88
N LYS A 6 15.47 5.81 -6.35
CA LYS A 6 14.51 4.73 -5.99
C LYS A 6 13.56 4.29 -7.11
N LYS A 7 13.49 5.02 -8.23
CA LYS A 7 12.45 4.86 -9.28
C LYS A 7 12.56 3.60 -10.15
N ARG A 8 13.58 2.76 -9.99
CA ARG A 8 13.75 1.53 -10.82
C ARG A 8 14.02 0.28 -10.00
N GLU A 9 13.96 0.39 -8.68
CA GLU A 9 14.32 -0.69 -7.79
C GLU A 9 13.18 -1.70 -7.67
N SER A 10 13.56 -2.97 -7.58
CA SER A 10 12.62 -4.07 -7.37
C SER A 10 12.04 -4.03 -5.96
N VAL A 11 10.75 -4.29 -5.84
CA VAL A 11 10.05 -4.37 -4.55
C VAL A 11 10.66 -5.43 -3.61
N TYR A 12 11.25 -6.49 -4.16
CA TYR A 12 11.77 -7.63 -3.42
C TYR A 12 13.02 -7.33 -2.58
N LYS A 13 13.61 -6.14 -2.73
CA LYS A 13 14.65 -5.67 -1.80
C LYS A 13 14.07 -5.32 -0.43
N TYR A 14 12.78 -4.99 -0.36
CA TYR A 14 12.16 -4.42 0.84
C TYR A 14 11.12 -5.34 1.47
N PHE A 15 10.57 -6.28 0.70
CA PHE A 15 9.44 -7.10 1.08
C PHE A 15 9.62 -8.52 0.54
N ASP A 16 9.10 -9.51 1.28
CA ASP A 16 9.14 -10.90 0.85
C ASP A 16 8.30 -11.12 -0.43
N ARG A 17 8.77 -12.03 -1.29
CA ARG A 17 8.09 -12.42 -2.53
C ARG A 17 6.70 -13.03 -2.27
N VAL A 18 6.49 -13.61 -1.09
CA VAL A 18 5.21 -14.21 -0.68
C VAL A 18 4.06 -13.20 -0.71
N TYR A 19 4.30 -11.90 -0.63
CA TYR A 19 3.25 -10.87 -0.75
C TYR A 19 2.83 -10.57 -2.19
N PHE A 20 3.55 -11.10 -3.18
CA PHE A 20 3.44 -10.74 -4.59
C PHE A 20 3.38 -11.98 -5.49
N TRP A 21 2.64 -13.00 -5.05
CA TRP A 21 2.56 -14.30 -5.72
C TRP A 21 2.03 -14.24 -7.16
N ASP A 22 1.29 -13.19 -7.50
CA ASP A 22 0.60 -12.99 -8.78
C ASP A 22 1.34 -12.06 -9.75
N TYR A 23 2.44 -11.41 -9.33
CA TYR A 23 3.14 -10.45 -10.19
C TYR A 23 4.65 -10.40 -9.92
N ILE A 24 5.45 -10.57 -10.98
CA ILE A 24 6.91 -10.75 -10.87
C ILE A 24 7.71 -9.46 -11.08
N ASN A 25 7.22 -8.52 -11.90
CA ASN A 25 8.00 -7.33 -12.31
C ASN A 25 7.52 -6.04 -11.63
N ILE A 26 7.64 -6.00 -10.31
CA ILE A 26 7.12 -4.89 -9.50
C ILE A 26 8.20 -3.83 -9.27
N LYS A 27 7.94 -2.65 -9.81
CA LYS A 27 8.73 -1.42 -9.59
C LYS A 27 8.07 -0.52 -8.55
N LEU A 28 8.86 -0.06 -7.58
CA LEU A 28 8.36 0.74 -6.44
C LEU A 28 7.55 1.98 -6.84
N ASP A 29 8.00 2.72 -7.86
CA ASP A 29 7.37 3.97 -8.28
C ASP A 29 6.12 3.75 -9.14
N LYS A 30 6.16 2.78 -10.06
CA LYS A 30 5.07 2.51 -10.99
C LYS A 30 3.90 1.77 -10.34
N HIS A 31 4.18 0.93 -9.34
CA HIS A 31 3.19 0.03 -8.75
C HIS A 31 2.88 0.36 -7.29
N TYR A 32 3.15 1.60 -6.85
CA TYR A 32 3.05 1.97 -5.44
C TYR A 32 1.68 1.65 -4.82
N LYS A 33 0.56 1.87 -5.53
CA LYS A 33 -0.79 1.55 -5.03
C LYS A 33 -0.97 0.05 -4.78
N TYR A 34 -0.52 -0.78 -5.73
CA TYR A 34 -0.57 -2.23 -5.58
C TYR A 34 0.31 -2.70 -4.42
N ILE A 35 1.53 -2.17 -4.29
CA ILE A 35 2.46 -2.51 -3.21
C ILE A 35 1.89 -2.12 -1.85
N ILE A 36 1.41 -0.89 -1.71
CA ILE A 36 0.79 -0.40 -0.47
C ILE A 36 -0.40 -1.28 -0.12
N ALA A 37 -1.33 -1.52 -1.05
CA ALA A 37 -2.51 -2.35 -0.78
C ALA A 37 -2.10 -3.76 -0.29
N ARG A 38 -1.14 -4.40 -0.96
CA ARG A 38 -0.64 -5.74 -0.59
C ARG A 38 -0.07 -5.78 0.81
N ILE A 39 0.82 -4.84 1.14
CA ILE A 39 1.47 -4.82 2.46
C ILE A 39 0.49 -4.44 3.56
N LEU A 40 -0.46 -3.55 3.29
CA LEU A 40 -1.49 -3.19 4.27
C LEU A 40 -2.45 -4.36 4.60
N ASP A 41 -2.72 -5.26 3.63
CA ASP A 41 -3.59 -6.43 3.84
C ASP A 41 -2.86 -7.64 4.42
N TYR A 42 -1.65 -7.94 3.95
CA TYR A 42 -0.98 -9.22 4.25
C TYR A 42 0.35 -9.08 5.01
N GLY A 43 0.93 -7.88 5.04
CA GLY A 43 2.23 -7.61 5.64
C GLY A 43 2.24 -7.71 7.16
N GLN A 44 3.41 -7.96 7.74
CA GLN A 44 3.63 -7.84 9.18
C GLN A 44 3.90 -6.39 9.57
N TRP A 45 3.95 -6.11 10.88
CA TRP A 45 4.18 -4.75 11.37
C TRP A 45 5.53 -4.18 10.93
N GLU A 46 6.55 -5.01 10.80
CA GLU A 46 7.87 -4.68 10.27
C GLU A 46 7.76 -4.19 8.82
N ASP A 47 6.97 -4.87 7.98
CA ASP A 47 6.73 -4.50 6.59
C ASP A 47 5.98 -3.17 6.51
N VAL A 48 4.96 -2.97 7.34
CA VAL A 48 4.25 -1.69 7.43
C VAL A 48 5.21 -0.55 7.80
N ARG A 49 6.13 -0.76 8.74
CA ARG A 49 7.14 0.25 9.11
C ARG A 49 8.08 0.54 7.92
N THR A 50 8.45 -0.47 7.16
CA THR A 50 9.24 -0.29 5.92
C THR A 50 8.44 0.47 4.87
N LEU A 51 7.17 0.13 4.67
CA LEU A 51 6.24 0.81 3.75
C LEU A 51 6.14 2.31 4.05
N GLN A 52 6.00 2.68 5.33
CA GLN A 52 5.92 4.07 5.78
C GLN A 52 7.22 4.86 5.58
N LYS A 53 8.37 4.18 5.46
CA LYS A 53 9.66 4.81 5.09
C LYS A 53 9.83 4.95 3.57
N LEU A 54 9.13 4.12 2.80
CA LEU A 54 9.22 4.11 1.34
C LEU A 54 8.25 5.07 0.67
N TYR A 55 7.03 5.17 1.19
CA TYR A 55 5.95 5.95 0.61
C TYR A 55 5.52 7.08 1.54
N THR A 56 5.10 8.17 0.92
CA THR A 56 4.53 9.31 1.65
C THR A 56 3.19 8.93 2.27
N LYS A 57 2.81 9.63 3.34
CA LYS A 57 1.52 9.44 3.99
C LYS A 57 0.37 9.66 3.01
N GLU A 58 0.52 10.63 2.10
CA GLU A 58 -0.45 10.98 1.07
C GLU A 58 -0.68 9.83 0.11
N GLN A 59 0.40 9.17 -0.38
CA GLN A 59 0.29 7.99 -1.24
C GLN A 59 -0.42 6.82 -0.52
N ILE A 60 -0.14 6.64 0.77
CA ILE A 60 -0.77 5.58 1.57
C ILE A 60 -2.27 5.86 1.72
N ILE A 61 -2.64 7.09 2.09
CA ILE A 61 -4.05 7.51 2.22
C ILE A 61 -4.77 7.39 0.88
N GLU A 62 -4.19 7.89 -0.21
CA GLU A 62 -4.77 7.78 -1.55
C GLU A 62 -5.04 6.32 -1.92
N THR A 63 -4.08 5.43 -1.61
CA THR A 63 -4.25 4.00 -1.87
C THR A 63 -5.37 3.40 -1.02
N ILE A 64 -5.47 3.73 0.27
CA ILE A 64 -6.56 3.25 1.13
C ILE A 64 -7.92 3.69 0.57
N LYS A 65 -8.04 4.94 0.13
CA LYS A 65 -9.28 5.50 -0.41
C LYS A 65 -9.67 4.87 -1.74
N THR A 66 -8.71 4.66 -2.65
CA THR A 66 -8.98 4.26 -4.04
C THR A 66 -8.86 2.76 -4.31
N SER A 67 -8.28 1.98 -3.40
CA SER A 67 -8.12 0.54 -3.61
C SER A 67 -9.45 -0.19 -3.52
N ARG A 68 -9.76 -0.95 -4.58
CA ARG A 68 -10.88 -1.92 -4.60
C ARG A 68 -10.47 -3.31 -4.11
N TYR A 69 -9.17 -3.53 -3.95
CA TYR A 69 -8.61 -4.85 -3.61
C TYR A 69 -8.32 -5.00 -2.12
N LEU A 70 -8.36 -3.90 -1.36
CA LEU A 70 -8.23 -3.97 0.09
C LEU A 70 -9.43 -4.71 0.69
N SER A 71 -9.16 -5.68 1.55
CA SER A 71 -10.23 -6.30 2.33
C SER A 71 -10.95 -5.24 3.18
N LYS A 72 -12.28 -5.37 3.32
CA LYS A 72 -13.08 -4.40 4.11
C LYS A 72 -12.57 -4.24 5.55
N LYS A 73 -12.11 -5.34 6.16
CA LYS A 73 -11.53 -5.35 7.52
C LYS A 73 -10.26 -4.51 7.59
N THR A 74 -9.33 -4.72 6.68
CA THR A 74 -8.07 -3.95 6.60
C THR A 74 -8.34 -2.48 6.31
N ALA A 75 -9.17 -2.20 5.30
CA ALA A 75 -9.56 -0.83 4.97
C ALA A 75 -10.15 -0.12 6.20
N ASN A 76 -10.96 -0.81 7.02
CA ASN A 76 -11.55 -0.26 8.24
C ASN A 76 -10.50 0.08 9.29
N TYR A 77 -9.56 -0.83 9.54
CA TYR A 77 -8.46 -0.57 10.46
C TYR A 77 -7.67 0.67 10.04
N TRP A 78 -7.27 0.74 8.77
CA TRP A 78 -6.46 1.85 8.27
C TRP A 78 -7.24 3.17 8.19
N ALA A 79 -8.55 3.12 7.92
CA ALA A 79 -9.42 4.29 7.98
C ALA A 79 -9.39 4.92 9.37
N ILE A 80 -9.52 4.11 10.42
CA ILE A 80 -9.45 4.57 11.81
C ILE A 80 -8.05 5.13 12.12
N LYS A 81 -6.99 4.40 11.73
CA LYS A 81 -5.60 4.79 12.00
C LYS A 81 -5.24 6.13 11.36
N TYR A 82 -5.69 6.37 10.13
CA TYR A 82 -5.40 7.59 9.37
C TYR A 82 -6.50 8.65 9.43
N LYS A 83 -7.58 8.41 10.20
CA LYS A 83 -8.74 9.30 10.34
C LYS A 83 -9.41 9.63 8.99
N ILE A 84 -9.61 8.61 8.16
CA ILE A 84 -10.29 8.71 6.85
C ILE A 84 -11.78 8.43 7.06
N ASN A 85 -12.66 9.21 6.44
CA ASN A 85 -14.09 8.91 6.48
C ASN A 85 -14.40 7.68 5.61
N LYS A 86 -15.18 6.72 6.13
CA LYS A 86 -15.53 5.49 5.43
C LYS A 86 -16.21 5.73 4.08
N GLY A 87 -17.00 6.80 3.96
CA GLY A 87 -17.65 7.17 2.69
C GLY A 87 -16.66 7.53 1.57
N GLU A 88 -15.41 7.81 1.91
CA GLU A 88 -14.35 8.12 0.95
C GLU A 88 -13.58 6.88 0.47
N ILE A 89 -13.90 5.68 0.99
CA ILE A 89 -13.19 4.44 0.69
C ILE A 89 -13.99 3.61 -0.31
N GLU A 90 -13.43 3.39 -1.50
CA GLU A 90 -14.10 2.71 -2.61
C GLU A 90 -14.59 1.31 -2.24
N CYS A 91 -13.78 0.49 -1.55
CA CYS A 91 -14.19 -0.89 -1.20
C CYS A 91 -15.22 -0.97 -0.07
N MET A 92 -15.60 0.15 0.54
CA MET A 92 -16.60 0.23 1.61
C MET A 92 -17.97 0.73 1.15
N LYS A 93 -18.07 1.26 -0.06
CA LYS A 93 -19.35 1.73 -0.59
C LYS A 93 -20.26 0.53 -0.86
N GLU A 94 -21.48 0.57 -0.34
CA GLU A 94 -22.55 -0.35 -0.70
C GLU A 94 -23.20 0.19 -1.99
N TYR A 95 -23.43 -0.70 -2.97
CA TYR A 95 -24.07 -0.39 -4.25
C TYR A 95 -25.57 -0.66 -4.17
#